data_AF-F3MJF4-F1
#
_entry.id   AF-F3MJF4-F1
#
_cell.length_a   1.000
_cell.length_b   1.000
_cell.length_c   1.000
_cell.angle_alpha   90.00
_cell.angle_beta   90.00
_cell.angle_gamma   90.00
#
_symmetry.space_group_name_H-M   'P 1'
#
loop_
_entity.id
_entity.type
_entity.pdbx_description
1 polymer ?
#
loop_
_entity_poly.entity_id
_entity_poly.type
_entity_poly.pdbx_seq_one_letter_code
_entity_poly.pdbx_strand_id
1 'polypeptide(L)'
;MNGIEFKAKPGFKRMHTALKIGYWGGIGLLIAYVCFNLWLGLKPQEMFYAEKGIAHWFFSVPLSDTVTKSVMVPFTYFQPINPDMFDAKNAYLVVSLTNATLVFCAYIYSIGQIRYIIGSILSGNSPFSLANAARLKRLGIIVILYSLLAKLVLNILICLFVTRIFSINLGGIALIGIIIGILVLFVSEIFKYGALLQEEHDSTL
;
A
#
# COMPACT_ATOMS: atom_id res chain seq x y z
N MET A 1 13.11 35.46 22.45
CA MET A 1 12.64 34.19 21.83
C MET A 1 13.84 33.35 21.48
N ASN A 2 14.37 32.57 22.44
CA ASN A 2 15.41 31.57 22.15
C ASN A 2 14.71 30.23 21.94
N GLY A 3 14.00 30.10 20.81
CA GLY A 3 13.51 28.80 20.38
C GLY A 3 14.71 27.89 20.17
N ILE A 4 14.69 26.69 20.74
CA ILE A 4 15.72 25.68 20.52
C ILE A 4 15.80 25.45 19.00
N GLU A 5 16.81 26.00 18.33
CA GLU A 5 17.06 25.70 16.92
C GLU A 5 17.36 24.21 16.81
N PHE A 6 16.39 23.44 16.32
CA PHE A 6 16.58 22.04 16.01
C PHE A 6 17.51 21.95 14.80
N LYS A 7 18.83 21.92 15.04
CA LYS A 7 19.82 21.67 13.99
C LYS A 7 19.68 20.24 13.51
N ALA A 8 18.96 20.06 12.40
CA ALA A 8 18.76 18.77 11.79
C ALA A 8 20.10 18.14 11.41
N LYS A 9 20.35 16.93 11.94
CA LYS A 9 21.56 16.17 11.62
C LYS A 9 21.66 15.91 10.11
N PRO A 10 22.87 15.87 9.52
CA PRO A 10 23.06 15.65 8.08
C PRO A 10 22.42 14.35 7.55
N GLY A 11 22.21 13.35 8.42
CA GLY A 11 21.48 12.13 8.10
C GLY A 11 20.02 12.36 7.67
N PHE A 12 19.32 13.33 8.24
CA PHE A 12 17.93 13.65 7.88
C PHE A 12 17.80 14.18 6.46
N LYS A 13 18.80 14.95 5.98
CA LYS A 13 18.82 15.46 4.61
C LYS A 13 18.95 14.32 3.60
N ARG A 14 19.86 13.36 3.85
CA ARG A 14 20.01 12.15 3.02
C ARG A 14 18.73 11.33 2.99
N MET A 15 18.12 11.12 4.17
CA MET A 15 16.86 10.37 4.29
C MET A 15 15.70 11.05 3.55
N HIS A 16 15.56 12.37 3.66
CA HIS A 16 14.54 13.12 2.93
C HIS A 16 14.71 13.02 1.40
N THR A 17 15.94 13.09 0.90
CA THR A 17 16.23 12.88 -0.53
C THR A 17 15.87 11.46 -0.96
N ALA A 18 16.23 10.44 -0.18
CA ALA A 18 15.87 9.05 -0.47
C ALA A 18 14.34 8.85 -0.50
N LEU A 19 13.61 9.42 0.47
CA LEU A 19 12.14 9.38 0.50
C LEU A 19 11.52 10.12 -0.69
N LYS A 20 12.11 11.24 -1.14
CA LYS A 20 11.64 11.95 -2.34
C LYS A 20 11.82 11.11 -3.60
N ILE A 21 12.97 10.45 -3.75
CA ILE A 21 13.23 9.53 -4.87
C ILE A 21 12.26 8.34 -4.82
N GLY A 22 12.09 7.72 -3.65
CA GLY A 22 11.15 6.61 -3.47
C GLY A 22 9.69 6.99 -3.77
N TYR A 23 9.28 8.20 -3.37
CA TYR A 23 7.93 8.72 -3.65
C TYR A 23 7.67 8.88 -5.15
N TRP A 24 8.53 9.63 -5.84
CA TRP A 24 8.37 9.89 -7.28
C TRP A 24 8.64 8.66 -8.13
N GLY A 25 9.63 7.86 -7.75
CA GLY A 25 9.91 6.55 -8.36
C GLY A 25 8.73 5.60 -8.19
N GLY A 26 8.10 5.56 -7.01
CA GLY A 26 6.89 4.77 -6.76
C GLY A 26 5.72 5.18 -7.66
N ILE A 27 5.50 6.49 -7.85
CA ILE A 27 4.49 7.00 -8.78
C ILE A 27 4.82 6.56 -10.22
N GLY A 28 6.06 6.75 -10.66
CA GLY A 28 6.49 6.35 -12.00
C GLY A 28 6.33 4.85 -12.24
N LEU A 29 6.71 4.01 -11.26
CA LEU A 29 6.55 2.56 -11.32
C LEU A 29 5.08 2.14 -11.36
N LEU A 30 4.20 2.78 -10.59
CA LEU A 30 2.77 2.52 -10.64
C LEU A 30 2.21 2.82 -12.04
N ILE A 31 2.54 3.99 -12.61
CA ILE A 31 2.10 4.37 -13.95
C ILE A 31 2.61 3.36 -14.99
N ALA A 32 3.90 3.04 -14.96
CA ALA A 32 4.50 2.06 -15.87
C ALA A 32 3.83 0.69 -15.73
N TYR A 33 3.53 0.25 -14.50
CA TYR A 33 2.86 -1.02 -14.24
C TYR A 33 1.42 -1.04 -14.77
N VAL A 34 0.66 0.04 -14.58
CA VAL A 34 -0.70 0.18 -15.12
C VAL A 34 -0.66 0.17 -16.65
N CYS A 35 0.21 0.97 -17.27
CA CYS A 35 0.39 0.97 -18.73
C CYS A 35 0.77 -0.41 -19.26
N PHE A 36 1.67 -1.12 -18.59
CA PHE A 36 2.07 -2.47 -18.96
C PHE A 36 0.90 -3.47 -18.90
N ASN A 37 0.06 -3.40 -17.86
CA ASN A 37 -1.12 -4.26 -17.77
C ASN A 37 -2.22 -3.88 -18.76
N LEU A 38 -2.37 -2.60 -19.10
CA LEU A 38 -3.26 -2.16 -20.17
C LEU A 38 -2.79 -2.70 -21.52
N TRP A 39 -1.49 -2.66 -21.79
CA TRP A 39 -0.90 -3.28 -22.99
C TRP A 39 -1.13 -4.79 -23.03
N LEU A 40 -0.98 -5.50 -21.90
CA LEU A 40 -1.37 -6.92 -21.80
C LEU A 40 -2.88 -7.10 -22.03
N GLY A 41 -3.71 -6.17 -21.57
CA GLY A 41 -5.15 -6.18 -21.82
C GLY A 41 -5.54 -6.05 -23.29
N LEU A 42 -4.66 -5.56 -24.16
CA LEU A 42 -4.88 -5.53 -25.61
C LEU A 42 -4.55 -6.88 -26.29
N LYS A 43 -3.91 -7.81 -25.59
CA LYS A 43 -3.57 -9.13 -26.13
C LYS A 43 -4.80 -10.04 -26.24
N PRO A 44 -4.82 -10.99 -27.20
CA PRO A 44 -5.86 -12.02 -27.32
C PRO A 44 -6.03 -12.82 -26.03
N GLN A 45 -7.27 -13.26 -25.77
CA GLN A 45 -7.62 -14.04 -24.59
C GLN A 45 -6.91 -15.40 -24.55
N GLU A 46 -6.67 -16.01 -25.71
CA GLU A 46 -6.03 -17.33 -25.87
C GLU A 46 -4.60 -17.40 -25.31
N MET A 47 -3.94 -16.25 -25.12
CA MET A 47 -2.62 -16.19 -24.51
C MET A 47 -2.66 -16.20 -22.97
N PHE A 48 -3.83 -16.13 -22.36
CA PHE A 48 -3.99 -16.16 -20.91
C PHE A 48 -4.38 -17.56 -20.46
N TYR A 49 -3.61 -18.10 -19.53
CA TYR A 49 -3.82 -19.43 -18.98
C TYR A 49 -4.18 -19.34 -17.50
N ALA A 50 -5.11 -20.19 -17.07
CA ALA A 50 -5.47 -20.39 -15.68
C ALA A 50 -5.14 -21.83 -15.27
N GLU A 51 -4.24 -21.97 -14.30
CA GLU A 51 -3.85 -23.27 -13.77
C GLU A 51 -4.29 -23.37 -12.30
N LYS A 52 -5.00 -24.47 -11.98
CA LYS A 52 -5.46 -24.75 -10.62
C LYS A 52 -4.35 -25.45 -9.85
N GLY A 53 -3.78 -24.77 -8.87
CA GLY A 53 -2.85 -25.36 -7.90
C GLY A 53 -3.58 -26.02 -6.72
N ILE A 54 -2.81 -26.37 -5.68
CA ILE A 54 -3.34 -27.05 -4.47
C ILE A 54 -4.17 -26.08 -3.61
N ALA A 55 -3.75 -24.82 -3.51
CA ALA A 55 -4.38 -23.81 -2.63
C ALA A 55 -4.53 -22.44 -3.31
N HIS A 56 -4.23 -22.34 -4.60
CA HIS A 56 -4.19 -21.09 -5.34
C HIS A 56 -4.41 -21.34 -6.83
N TRP A 57 -4.85 -20.29 -7.52
CA TRP A 57 -4.82 -20.17 -8.97
C TRP A 57 -3.51 -19.53 -9.42
N PHE A 58 -2.99 -20.00 -10.55
CA PHE A 58 -1.97 -19.29 -11.32
C PHE A 58 -2.59 -18.74 -12.59
N PHE A 59 -2.55 -17.43 -12.76
CA PHE A 59 -2.88 -16.78 -14.02
C PHE A 59 -1.61 -16.36 -14.73
N SER A 60 -1.41 -16.84 -15.94
CA SER A 60 -0.15 -16.70 -16.66
C SER A 60 -0.35 -16.13 -18.05
N VAL A 61 0.60 -15.30 -18.48
CA VAL A 61 0.68 -14.78 -19.86
C VAL A 61 2.14 -14.86 -20.35
N PRO A 62 2.40 -15.51 -21.49
CA PRO A 62 3.73 -15.52 -22.10
C PRO A 62 4.02 -14.14 -22.69
N LEU A 63 5.17 -13.58 -22.34
CA LEU A 63 5.69 -12.32 -22.89
C LEU A 63 6.64 -12.58 -24.07
N SER A 64 7.31 -13.73 -24.06
CA SER A 64 8.19 -14.26 -25.10
C SER A 64 8.31 -15.78 -24.90
N ASP A 65 9.03 -16.46 -25.79
CA ASP A 65 9.22 -17.92 -25.72
C ASP A 65 9.87 -18.40 -24.40
N THR A 66 10.62 -17.53 -23.73
CA THR A 66 11.36 -17.86 -22.50
C THR A 66 10.85 -17.15 -21.26
N VAL A 67 9.89 -16.23 -21.39
CA VAL A 67 9.44 -15.38 -20.27
C VAL A 67 7.93 -15.45 -20.15
N THR A 68 7.48 -15.99 -19.02
CA THR A 68 6.07 -15.99 -18.62
C THR A 68 5.89 -15.12 -17.39
N LYS A 69 4.88 -14.27 -17.42
CA LYS A 69 4.46 -13.52 -16.24
C LYS A 69 3.26 -14.21 -15.61
N SER A 70 3.37 -14.50 -14.33
CA SER A 70 2.31 -15.20 -13.59
C SER A 70 1.90 -14.43 -12.34
N VAL A 71 0.63 -14.53 -11.99
CA VAL A 71 0.05 -14.00 -10.76
C VAL A 71 -0.60 -15.15 -9.99
N MET A 72 -0.20 -15.31 -8.73
CA MET A 72 -0.74 -16.31 -7.84
C MET A 72 -1.89 -15.72 -7.02
N VAL A 73 -3.02 -16.44 -6.95
CA VAL A 73 -4.21 -16.03 -6.20
C VAL A 73 -4.69 -17.16 -5.30
N PRO A 74 -4.53 -17.04 -3.97
CA PRO A 74 -5.06 -18.01 -3.02
C PRO A 74 -6.56 -18.27 -3.18
N PHE A 75 -6.98 -19.51 -2.93
CA PHE A 75 -8.40 -19.90 -2.97
C PHE A 75 -9.28 -19.19 -1.95
N THR A 76 -8.66 -18.60 -0.93
CA THR A 76 -9.32 -17.72 0.02
C THR A 76 -9.83 -16.42 -0.62
N TYR A 77 -9.22 -15.96 -1.72
CA TYR A 77 -9.65 -14.75 -2.44
C TYR A 77 -10.45 -15.08 -3.69
N PHE A 78 -10.06 -16.15 -4.39
CA PHE A 78 -10.74 -16.65 -5.58
C PHE A 78 -11.02 -18.15 -5.46
N GLN A 79 -12.28 -18.50 -5.21
CA GLN A 79 -12.70 -19.88 -4.99
C GLN A 79 -12.31 -20.83 -6.14
N PRO A 80 -12.07 -22.12 -5.84
CA PRO A 80 -11.68 -23.11 -6.83
C PRO A 80 -12.90 -23.57 -7.65
N ILE A 81 -13.39 -22.70 -8.53
CA ILE A 81 -14.48 -23.01 -9.47
C ILE A 81 -13.97 -23.71 -10.72
N ASN A 82 -14.87 -24.20 -11.58
CA ASN A 82 -14.46 -24.77 -12.87
C ASN A 82 -13.81 -23.66 -13.75
N PRO A 83 -12.62 -23.90 -14.35
CA PRO A 83 -11.99 -22.96 -15.29
C PRO A 83 -12.91 -22.41 -16.38
N ASP A 84 -13.88 -23.20 -16.86
CA ASP A 84 -14.82 -22.77 -17.90
C ASP A 84 -15.80 -21.68 -17.44
N MET A 85 -15.88 -21.44 -16.12
CA MET A 85 -16.81 -20.47 -15.52
C MET A 85 -16.26 -19.05 -15.47
N PHE A 86 -15.01 -18.82 -15.87
CA PHE A 86 -14.41 -17.48 -15.84
C PHE A 86 -13.41 -17.28 -16.98
N ASP A 87 -13.18 -16.02 -17.34
CA ASP A 87 -12.16 -15.65 -18.31
C ASP A 87 -10.81 -15.43 -17.60
N ALA A 88 -9.80 -16.23 -17.97
CA ALA A 88 -8.44 -16.15 -17.44
C ALA A 88 -7.79 -14.77 -17.64
N LYS A 89 -8.09 -14.08 -18.75
CA LYS A 89 -7.59 -12.73 -19.02
C LYS A 89 -8.15 -11.73 -18.02
N ASN A 90 -9.47 -11.75 -17.81
CA ASN A 90 -10.12 -10.85 -16.85
C ASN A 90 -9.65 -11.15 -15.43
N ALA A 91 -9.54 -12.42 -15.06
CA ALA A 91 -8.99 -12.83 -13.76
C ALA A 91 -7.57 -12.28 -13.55
N TYR A 92 -6.68 -12.47 -14.53
CA TYR A 92 -5.31 -11.96 -14.49
C TYR A 92 -5.29 -10.43 -14.30
N LEU A 93 -6.00 -9.69 -15.14
CA LEU A 93 -5.97 -8.22 -15.14
C LEU A 93 -6.54 -7.64 -13.85
N VAL A 94 -7.72 -8.13 -13.41
CA VAL A 94 -8.38 -7.66 -12.18
C VAL A 94 -7.47 -7.88 -10.98
N VAL A 95 -6.90 -9.08 -10.85
CA VAL A 95 -6.04 -9.40 -9.72
C VAL A 95 -4.75 -8.57 -9.77
N SER A 96 -4.07 -8.57 -10.92
CA SER A 96 -2.77 -7.91 -11.09
C SER A 96 -2.89 -6.40 -10.84
N LEU A 97 -3.89 -5.75 -11.43
CA LEU A 97 -4.11 -4.31 -11.28
C LEU A 97 -4.55 -3.96 -9.87
N THR A 98 -5.48 -4.70 -9.29
CA THR A 98 -6.00 -4.40 -7.94
C THR A 98 -4.91 -4.53 -6.88
N ASN A 99 -4.18 -5.65 -6.86
CA ASN A 99 -3.13 -5.87 -5.87
C ASN A 99 -2.03 -4.81 -5.98
N ALA A 100 -1.53 -4.56 -7.19
CA ALA A 100 -0.49 -3.55 -7.37
C ALA A 100 -0.99 -2.16 -6.99
N THR A 101 -2.16 -1.75 -7.45
CA THR A 101 -2.70 -0.41 -7.17
C THR A 101 -2.89 -0.20 -5.67
N LEU A 102 -3.46 -1.16 -4.95
CA LEU A 102 -3.66 -1.04 -3.50
C LEU A 102 -2.32 -0.95 -2.75
N VAL A 103 -1.34 -1.79 -3.10
CA VAL A 103 0.00 -1.77 -2.50
C VAL A 103 0.71 -0.45 -2.78
N PHE A 104 0.75 -0.01 -4.03
CA PHE A 104 1.42 1.22 -4.42
C PHE A 104 0.75 2.46 -3.82
N CYS A 105 -0.59 2.51 -3.76
CA CYS A 105 -1.30 3.61 -3.09
C CYS A 105 -0.94 3.70 -1.61
N ALA A 106 -0.96 2.57 -0.89
CA ALA A 106 -0.57 2.53 0.52
C ALA A 106 0.90 2.93 0.71
N TYR A 107 1.80 2.45 -0.15
CA TYR A 107 3.22 2.78 -0.15
C TYR A 107 3.49 4.27 -0.41
N ILE A 108 2.96 4.83 -1.49
CA ILE A 108 3.16 6.23 -1.91
C ILE A 108 2.62 7.16 -0.83
N TYR A 109 1.41 6.88 -0.32
CA TYR A 109 0.85 7.66 0.78
C TYR A 109 1.75 7.62 2.01
N SER A 110 2.23 6.43 2.38
CA SER A 110 3.04 6.24 3.59
C SER A 110 4.37 7.00 3.50
N ILE A 111 5.09 6.84 2.39
CA ILE A 111 6.31 7.60 2.13
C ILE A 111 6.03 9.10 2.09
N GLY A 112 4.91 9.52 1.51
CA GLY A 112 4.50 10.92 1.49
C GLY A 112 4.40 11.51 2.89
N GLN A 113 3.72 10.82 3.82
CA GLN A 113 3.59 11.27 5.20
C GLN A 113 4.94 11.33 5.92
N ILE A 114 5.77 10.29 5.78
CA ILE A 114 7.11 10.26 6.39
C ILE A 114 7.97 11.40 5.83
N ARG A 115 7.94 11.63 4.51
CA ARG A 115 8.65 12.75 3.88
C ARG A 115 8.26 14.08 4.48
N TYR A 116 6.97 14.33 4.73
CA TYR A 116 6.52 15.56 5.36
C TYR A 116 6.98 15.69 6.81
N ILE A 117 7.05 14.60 7.57
CA ILE A 117 7.61 14.61 8.94
C ILE A 117 9.10 14.97 8.91
N ILE A 118 9.88 14.36 8.01
CA ILE A 118 11.30 14.67 7.91
C ILE A 118 11.53 16.08 7.36
N GLY A 119 10.71 16.52 6.41
CA GLY A 119 10.73 17.87 5.87
C GLY A 119 10.48 18.92 6.96
N SER A 120 9.52 18.69 7.87
CA SER A 120 9.24 19.64 8.96
C SER A 120 10.42 19.77 9.92
N ILE A 121 11.09 18.66 10.23
CA ILE A 121 12.32 18.62 11.06
C ILE A 121 13.48 19.37 10.37
N LEU A 122 13.65 19.18 9.05
CA LEU A 122 14.68 19.87 8.28
C LEU A 122 14.45 21.38 8.20
N SER A 123 13.21 21.83 8.27
CA SER A 123 12.84 23.26 8.36
C SER A 123 13.02 23.85 9.77
N GLY A 124 13.60 23.10 10.71
CA GLY A 124 13.87 23.57 12.08
C GLY A 124 12.73 23.36 13.08
N ASN A 125 11.61 22.74 12.66
CA ASN A 125 10.53 22.44 13.61
C ASN A 125 10.88 21.24 14.49
N SER A 126 10.31 21.21 15.70
CA SER A 126 10.37 20.05 16.57
C SER A 126 9.74 18.82 15.89
N PRO A 127 10.34 17.61 16.06
CA PRO A 127 9.69 16.38 15.66
C PRO A 127 8.33 16.19 16.38
N PHE A 128 8.23 16.68 17.62
CA PHE A 128 7.03 16.67 18.44
C PHE A 128 6.15 17.88 18.12
N SER A 129 5.40 17.78 17.03
CA SER A 129 4.37 18.76 16.68
C SER A 129 3.03 18.07 16.49
N LEU A 130 1.93 18.76 16.80
CA LEU A 130 0.58 18.25 16.54
C LEU A 130 0.38 17.85 15.08
N ALA A 131 1.01 18.57 14.14
CA ALA A 131 1.00 18.24 12.73
C ALA A 131 1.69 16.89 12.44
N ASN A 132 2.85 16.62 13.04
CA ASN A 132 3.55 15.33 12.87
C ASN A 132 2.81 14.18 13.56
N ALA A 133 2.22 14.41 14.74
CA ALA A 133 1.33 13.46 15.40
C ALA A 133 0.15 13.09 14.48
N ALA A 134 -0.55 14.07 13.91
CA ALA A 134 -1.65 13.81 12.98
C ALA A 134 -1.22 13.05 11.71
N ARG A 135 0.04 13.21 11.24
CA ARG A 135 0.59 12.41 10.14
C ARG A 135 0.82 10.96 10.55
N LEU A 136 1.38 10.71 11.72
CA LEU A 136 1.55 9.37 12.29
C LEU A 136 0.20 8.68 12.53
N LYS A 137 -0.79 9.40 13.06
CA LYS A 137 -2.16 8.88 13.21
C LYS A 137 -2.72 8.37 11.89
N ARG A 138 -2.59 9.17 10.82
CA ARG A 138 -3.03 8.80 9.47
C ARG A 138 -2.28 7.59 8.93
N LEU A 139 -0.98 7.46 9.20
CA LEU A 139 -0.19 6.26 8.88
C LEU A 139 -0.73 5.01 9.59
N GLY A 140 -0.99 5.09 10.89
CA GLY A 140 -1.56 3.96 11.63
C GLY A 140 -2.92 3.55 11.08
N ILE A 141 -3.81 4.52 10.83
CA ILE A 141 -5.14 4.28 10.25
C ILE A 141 -5.03 3.62 8.87
N ILE A 142 -4.16 4.11 7.97
CA ILE A 142 -4.10 3.56 6.62
C ILE A 142 -3.56 2.13 6.59
N VAL A 143 -2.63 1.78 7.50
CA VAL A 143 -2.13 0.40 7.65
C VAL A 143 -3.24 -0.53 8.14
N ILE A 144 -4.06 -0.09 9.11
CA ILE A 144 -5.22 -0.84 9.60
C ILE A 144 -6.23 -1.04 8.47
N LEU A 145 -6.61 0.05 7.78
CA LEU A 145 -7.55 0.01 6.67
C LEU A 145 -7.07 -0.89 5.54
N TYR A 146 -5.79 -0.82 5.17
CA TYR A 146 -5.22 -1.71 4.15
C TYR A 146 -5.32 -3.18 4.60
N SER A 147 -5.01 -3.46 5.87
CA SER A 147 -5.01 -4.82 6.42
C SER A 147 -6.41 -5.43 6.54
N LEU A 148 -7.45 -4.60 6.68
CA LEU A 148 -8.85 -4.99 6.71
C LEU A 148 -9.48 -5.06 5.31
N LEU A 149 -9.24 -4.05 4.48
CA LEU A 149 -10.03 -3.79 3.28
C LEU A 149 -9.36 -4.26 1.99
N ALA A 150 -8.03 -4.38 1.92
CA ALA A 150 -7.37 -4.66 0.64
C ALA A 150 -7.86 -5.97 0.01
N LYS A 151 -8.01 -7.01 0.84
CA LYS A 151 -8.48 -8.32 0.38
C LYS A 151 -9.98 -8.34 0.09
N LEU A 152 -10.76 -7.58 0.86
CA LEU A 152 -12.19 -7.41 0.62
C LEU A 152 -12.43 -6.73 -0.73
N VAL A 153 -11.70 -5.65 -1.03
CA VAL A 153 -11.76 -4.97 -2.32
C VAL A 153 -11.39 -5.93 -3.46
N LEU A 154 -10.30 -6.69 -3.32
CA LEU A 154 -9.93 -7.69 -4.33
C LEU A 154 -11.04 -8.72 -4.55
N ASN A 155 -11.59 -9.30 -3.48
CA ASN A 155 -12.64 -10.31 -3.58
C ASN A 155 -13.92 -9.74 -4.22
N ILE A 156 -14.33 -8.51 -3.86
CA ILE A 156 -15.46 -7.82 -4.49
C ILE A 156 -15.21 -7.63 -5.99
N LEU A 157 -14.02 -7.18 -6.39
CA LEU A 157 -13.69 -6.97 -7.80
C LEU A 157 -13.64 -8.29 -8.58
N ILE A 158 -13.16 -9.37 -7.98
CA ILE A 158 -13.22 -10.72 -8.58
C ILE A 158 -14.68 -11.16 -8.76
N CYS A 159 -15.53 -10.95 -7.74
CA CYS A 159 -16.96 -11.28 -7.86
C CYS A 159 -17.64 -10.49 -8.97
N LEU A 160 -17.34 -9.19 -9.12
CA LEU A 160 -17.99 -8.32 -10.10
C LEU A 160 -17.49 -8.56 -11.54
N PHE A 161 -16.17 -8.71 -11.72
CA PHE A 161 -15.55 -8.69 -13.04
C PHE A 161 -15.10 -10.07 -13.56
N VAL A 162 -15.01 -11.08 -12.70
CA VAL A 162 -14.48 -12.40 -13.06
C VAL A 162 -15.54 -13.48 -12.96
N THR A 163 -16.08 -13.73 -11.77
CA THR A 163 -16.95 -14.90 -11.54
C THR A 163 -18.44 -14.62 -11.68
N ARG A 164 -18.87 -13.38 -11.43
CA ARG A 164 -20.30 -13.00 -11.29
C ARG A 164 -21.05 -13.78 -10.22
N ILE A 165 -20.32 -14.41 -9.30
CA ILE A 165 -20.86 -15.15 -8.14
C ILE A 165 -20.57 -14.32 -6.91
N PHE A 166 -21.61 -13.99 -6.14
CA PHE A 166 -21.44 -13.23 -4.90
C PHE A 166 -20.95 -14.17 -3.78
N SER A 167 -19.65 -14.15 -3.49
CA SER A 167 -19.07 -14.89 -2.38
C SER A 167 -17.99 -14.06 -1.67
N ILE A 168 -18.36 -13.52 -0.51
CA ILE A 168 -17.46 -12.71 0.32
C ILE A 168 -16.76 -13.60 1.34
N ASN A 169 -15.42 -13.59 1.31
CA ASN A 169 -14.60 -14.24 2.32
C ASN A 169 -13.95 -13.20 3.24
N LEU A 170 -14.33 -13.21 4.52
CA LEU A 170 -13.79 -12.31 5.55
C LEU A 170 -12.53 -12.88 6.25
N GLY A 171 -12.14 -14.12 5.97
CA GLY A 171 -10.94 -14.77 6.51
C GLY A 171 -9.62 -14.16 6.02
N GLY A 172 -9.68 -13.09 5.22
CA GLY A 172 -8.52 -12.40 4.67
C GLY A 172 -7.85 -11.39 5.60
N ILE A 173 -8.37 -11.11 6.79
CA ILE A 173 -7.85 -10.04 7.66
C ILE A 173 -6.40 -10.30 8.08
N ALA A 174 -5.51 -9.33 7.84
CA ALA A 174 -4.11 -9.43 8.24
C ALA A 174 -3.90 -8.87 9.66
N LEU A 175 -4.06 -9.71 10.68
CA LEU A 175 -3.93 -9.33 12.09
C LEU A 175 -2.59 -8.64 12.40
N ILE A 176 -1.49 -9.12 11.81
CA ILE A 176 -0.15 -8.53 11.97
C ILE A 176 -0.14 -7.05 11.53
N GLY A 177 -0.77 -6.74 10.41
CA GLY A 177 -0.85 -5.37 9.92
C GLY A 177 -1.73 -4.48 10.81
N ILE A 178 -2.81 -5.03 11.38
CA ILE A 178 -3.61 -4.31 12.39
C ILE A 178 -2.76 -3.97 13.61
N ILE A 179 -1.99 -4.94 14.14
CA ILE A 179 -1.10 -4.72 15.29
C ILE A 179 -0.07 -3.63 14.96
N ILE A 180 0.58 -3.70 13.80
CA ILE A 180 1.53 -2.66 13.36
C ILE A 180 0.86 -1.29 13.30
N GLY A 181 -0.34 -1.20 12.73
CA GLY A 181 -1.07 0.06 12.66
C GLY A 181 -1.44 0.60 14.04
N ILE A 182 -1.86 -0.25 14.98
CA ILE A 182 -2.12 0.12 16.38
C ILE A 182 -0.85 0.65 17.05
N LEU A 183 0.29 -0.02 16.86
CA LEU A 183 1.58 0.46 17.38
C LEU A 183 1.92 1.86 16.86
N VAL A 184 1.69 2.11 15.55
CA VAL A 184 1.88 3.45 14.97
C VAL A 184 0.91 4.48 15.56
N LEU A 185 -0.32 4.09 15.91
CA LEU A 185 -1.25 4.97 16.63
C LEU A 185 -0.75 5.31 18.03
N PHE A 186 -0.17 4.35 18.77
CA PHE A 186 0.46 4.66 20.06
C PHE A 186 1.63 5.64 19.91
N VAL A 187 2.48 5.44 18.90
CA VAL A 187 3.56 6.39 18.60
C VAL A 187 3.00 7.79 18.28
N SER A 188 1.87 7.86 17.58
CA SER A 188 1.18 9.13 17.34
C SER A 188 0.75 9.84 18.62
N GLU A 189 0.20 9.11 19.61
CA GLU A 189 -0.20 9.70 20.89
C GLU A 189 1.00 10.14 21.73
N ILE A 190 2.11 9.38 21.70
CA ILE A 190 3.38 9.81 22.31
C ILE A 190 3.85 11.13 21.69
N PHE A 191 3.75 11.27 20.36
CA PHE A 191 4.13 12.51 19.69
C PHE A 191 3.24 13.69 20.07
N LYS A 192 1.94 13.45 20.24
CA LYS A 192 0.97 14.45 20.67
C LYS A 192 1.26 14.92 22.09
N TYR A 193 1.50 13.98 23.02
CA TYR A 193 1.86 14.29 24.39
C TYR A 193 3.19 15.06 24.48
N GLY A 194 4.20 14.64 23.71
CA GLY A 194 5.46 15.37 23.60
C GLY A 194 5.30 16.80 23.08
N ALA A 195 4.35 17.05 22.16
CA ALA A 195 4.06 18.39 21.67
C ALA A 195 3.41 19.27 22.76
N LEU A 196 2.50 18.72 23.54
CA LEU A 196 1.86 19.43 24.66
C LEU A 196 2.86 19.82 25.75
N LEU A 197 3.77 18.90 26.11
CA LEU A 197 4.81 19.20 27.09
C LEU A 197 5.77 20.31 26.63
N GLN A 198 6.05 20.39 25.32
CA GLN A 198 6.87 21.47 24.77
C GLN A 198 6.15 22.82 24.87
N GLU A 199 4.83 22.84 24.59
CA GLU A 199 4.01 24.04 24.71
C GLU A 199 3.92 24.55 26.16
N GLU A 200 3.72 23.63 27.12
CA GLU A 200 3.71 23.97 28.55
C GLU A 200 5.06 24.58 28.99
N HIS A 201 6.18 23.98 28.59
CA HIS A 201 7.51 24.50 28.95
C HIS A 201 7.77 25.89 28.35
N ASP A 202 7.45 26.09 27.08
CA ASP A 202 7.63 27.38 26.39
C ASP A 202 6.73 28.48 26.98
N SER A 203 5.55 28.14 27.53
CA SER A 203 4.63 29.08 28.17
C SER A 203 5.06 29.55 29.57
N THR A 204 6.02 28.86 30.19
CA THR A 204 6.50 29.15 31.54
C THR A 204 7.79 29.98 31.61
N LEU A 205 8.36 30.35 30.46
CA LEU A 205 9.54 31.21 30.31
C LEU A 205 9.16 32.65 29.91
#